data_AF-A0A8T5HST0-F1
#
_entry.id   AF-A0A8T5HST0-F1
#
_cell.length_a   1.000
_cell.length_b   1.000
_cell.length_c   1.000
_cell.angle_alpha   90.00
_cell.angle_beta   90.00
_cell.angle_gamma   90.00
#
_symmetry.space_group_name_H-M   'P 1'
#
loop_
_entity.id
_entity.type
_entity.pdbx_description
1 polymer ?
#
loop_
_entity_poly.entity_id
_entity_poly.type
_entity_poly.pdbx_seq_one_letter_code
_entity_poly.pdbx_strand_id
1 'polypeptide(L)'
;MYLKRGAKRTFQVIRKNKLLFMSLIILQIIFIGTMAYTGYSYQIKILESAKGVMDPLEDANYDPENIKAGGEFTGDALAIYRSYKDMRTNVLNMVAWMLGIFVIINGLLWAITHRMFKKVNLKSFGNQLLKFFVSSLVFLVPYIIISYSLLKGLLKADMAIEAVSSAVRIVTYTFMAFYYFMIVALAFIDVKSWKEFVKVWVKVGIKNFPKALMFFLFWPFILIVLLIATLYKHIAKKTESKYQKVYNFLISLINTPSTVLLINLMLFSASIYFLSINVDETTFGLMILFSVILVIVVVLTRIFWIASLKEI
;
A
#
# COMPACT_ATOMS: atom_id res chain seq x y z
N MET A 1 -17.17 8.10 22.94
CA MET A 1 -18.41 8.57 22.26
C MET A 1 -18.31 8.59 20.73
N TYR A 2 -17.21 9.10 20.16
CA TYR A 2 -17.01 9.23 18.70
C TYR A 2 -17.10 7.91 17.90
N LEU A 3 -16.44 6.83 18.35
CA LEU A 3 -16.48 5.51 17.68
C LEU A 3 -17.92 4.98 17.52
N LYS A 4 -18.72 5.04 18.60
CA LYS A 4 -20.12 4.58 18.59
C LYS A 4 -20.98 5.41 17.63
N ARG A 5 -20.79 6.74 17.61
CA ARG A 5 -21.49 7.63 16.67
C ARG A 5 -21.06 7.37 15.22
N GLY A 6 -19.75 7.23 14.99
CA GLY A 6 -19.17 6.90 13.69
C GLY A 6 -19.70 5.58 13.14
N ALA A 7 -19.77 4.53 13.96
CA ALA A 7 -20.33 3.23 13.59
C ALA A 7 -21.83 3.34 13.23
N LYS A 8 -22.63 4.01 14.08
CA LYS A 8 -24.05 4.25 13.82
C LYS A 8 -24.28 5.01 12.51
N ARG A 9 -23.50 6.07 12.28
CA ARG A 9 -23.59 6.91 11.08
C ARG A 9 -23.16 6.14 9.82
N THR A 10 -22.11 5.32 9.93
CA THR A 10 -21.65 4.42 8.85
C THR A 10 -22.77 3.48 8.42
N PHE A 11 -23.38 2.78 9.39
CA PHE A 11 -24.48 1.85 9.10
C PHE A 11 -25.68 2.55 8.47
N GLN A 12 -26.08 3.72 9.00
CA GLN A 12 -27.18 4.51 8.45
C GLN A 12 -26.92 4.94 7.00
N VAL A 13 -25.71 5.41 6.70
CA VAL A 13 -25.33 5.88 5.36
C VAL A 13 -25.28 4.73 4.36
N ILE A 14 -24.78 3.55 4.74
CA ILE A 14 -24.79 2.35 3.90
C ILE A 14 -26.23 1.89 3.62
N ARG A 15 -27.06 1.79 4.67
CA ARG A 15 -28.46 1.37 4.52
C ARG A 15 -29.25 2.28 3.59
N LYS A 16 -28.99 3.59 3.64
CA LYS A 16 -29.63 4.60 2.78
C LYS A 16 -29.12 4.56 1.34
N ASN A 17 -27.85 4.19 1.10
CA ASN A 17 -27.20 4.29 -0.21
C ASN A 17 -26.62 2.95 -0.69
N LYS A 18 -27.41 1.87 -0.65
CA LYS A 18 -26.95 0.51 -1.00
C LYS A 18 -26.28 0.42 -2.37
N LEU A 19 -26.83 1.09 -3.39
CA LEU A 19 -26.26 1.07 -4.75
C LEU A 19 -24.88 1.75 -4.81
N LEU A 20 -24.71 2.90 -4.14
CA LEU A 20 -23.40 3.56 -4.07
C LEU A 20 -22.40 2.70 -3.30
N PHE A 21 -22.83 2.04 -2.23
CA PHE A 21 -21.98 1.11 -1.48
C PHE A 21 -21.51 -0.07 -2.36
N MET A 22 -22.42 -0.68 -3.14
CA MET A 22 -22.05 -1.74 -4.08
C MET A 22 -21.09 -1.24 -5.17
N SER A 23 -21.30 -0.02 -5.69
CA SER A 23 -20.38 0.59 -6.65
C SER A 23 -18.97 0.80 -6.07
N LEU A 24 -18.86 1.14 -4.78
CA LEU A 24 -17.57 1.26 -4.10
C LEU A 24 -16.85 -0.08 -3.97
N ILE A 25 -17.59 -1.18 -3.71
CA ILE A 25 -17.02 -2.53 -3.65
C ILE A 25 -16.46 -2.91 -5.03
N ILE A 26 -17.24 -2.75 -6.09
CA ILE A 26 -16.81 -3.06 -7.46
C ILE A 26 -15.59 -2.22 -7.84
N LEU A 27 -15.64 -0.91 -7.59
CA LEU A 27 -14.52 -0.01 -7.89
C LEU A 27 -13.27 -0.34 -7.06
N GLN A 28 -13.43 -0.83 -5.83
CA GLN A 28 -12.32 -1.27 -4.99
C GLN A 28 -11.68 -2.57 -5.52
N ILE A 29 -12.47 -3.50 -6.07
CA ILE A 29 -11.96 -4.70 -6.75
C ILE A 29 -11.16 -4.29 -7.99
N ILE A 30 -11.72 -3.40 -8.82
CA ILE A 30 -11.02 -2.88 -10.01
C ILE A 30 -9.71 -2.20 -9.60
N PHE A 31 -9.72 -1.39 -8.54
CA PHE A 31 -8.52 -0.74 -8.03
C PHE A 31 -7.44 -1.76 -7.61
N ILE A 32 -7.80 -2.75 -6.79
CA ILE A 32 -6.85 -3.77 -6.34
C ILE A 32 -6.35 -4.62 -7.51
N GLY A 33 -7.24 -5.05 -8.40
CA GLY A 33 -6.89 -5.86 -9.57
C GLY A 33 -5.96 -5.14 -10.53
N THR A 34 -6.24 -3.87 -10.84
CA THR A 34 -5.37 -3.05 -11.72
C THR A 34 -4.01 -2.76 -11.08
N MET A 35 -3.96 -2.46 -9.77
CA MET A 35 -2.70 -2.29 -9.03
C MET A 35 -1.88 -3.59 -9.02
N ALA A 36 -2.50 -4.72 -8.74
CA ALA A 36 -1.84 -6.03 -8.69
C ALA A 36 -1.32 -6.45 -10.08
N TYR A 37 -2.14 -6.32 -11.12
CA TYR A 37 -1.75 -6.61 -12.50
C TYR A 37 -0.57 -5.75 -12.94
N THR A 38 -0.63 -4.44 -12.68
CA THR A 38 0.46 -3.51 -13.01
C THR A 38 1.74 -3.89 -12.27
N GLY A 39 1.66 -4.11 -10.95
CA GLY A 39 2.81 -4.50 -10.14
C GLY A 39 3.46 -5.79 -10.64
N TYR A 40 2.66 -6.84 -10.87
CA TYR A 40 3.14 -8.14 -11.35
C TYR A 40 3.76 -8.04 -12.76
N SER A 41 3.08 -7.35 -13.69
CA SER A 41 3.56 -7.21 -15.07
C SER A 41 4.91 -6.49 -15.14
N TYR A 42 5.08 -5.40 -14.40
CA TYR A 42 6.36 -4.69 -14.38
C TYR A 42 7.42 -5.41 -13.56
N GLN A 43 7.06 -6.13 -12.50
CA GLN A 43 8.02 -6.95 -11.74
C GLN A 43 8.67 -8.01 -12.64
N ILE A 44 7.90 -8.70 -13.49
CA ILE A 44 8.46 -9.65 -14.47
C ILE A 44 9.45 -8.95 -15.39
N LYS A 45 9.05 -7.83 -16.02
CA LYS A 45 9.93 -7.07 -16.94
C LYS A 45 11.22 -6.59 -16.28
N ILE A 46 11.14 -6.16 -15.02
CA ILE A 46 12.30 -5.75 -14.23
C ILE A 46 13.23 -6.93 -13.97
N LEU A 47 12.68 -8.10 -13.59
CA LEU A 47 13.47 -9.31 -13.35
C LEU A 47 14.14 -9.84 -14.63
N GLU A 48 13.44 -9.83 -15.77
CA GLU A 48 14.02 -10.18 -17.07
C GLU A 48 15.16 -9.24 -17.45
N SER A 49 14.97 -7.92 -17.27
CA SER A 49 16.02 -6.94 -17.51
C SER A 49 17.18 -7.08 -16.54
N ALA A 50 16.93 -7.48 -15.28
CA ALA A 50 17.97 -7.71 -14.28
C ALA A 50 18.82 -8.95 -14.63
N LYS A 51 18.22 -10.04 -15.11
CA LYS A 51 18.95 -11.20 -15.64
C LYS A 51 19.85 -10.82 -16.80
N GLY A 52 19.36 -9.99 -17.72
CA GLY A 52 20.17 -9.45 -18.82
C GLY A 52 21.34 -8.55 -18.38
N VAL A 53 21.45 -8.22 -17.09
CA VAL A 53 22.63 -7.57 -16.48
C VAL A 53 23.47 -8.59 -15.70
N MET A 54 22.83 -9.47 -14.93
CA MET A 54 23.50 -10.42 -14.05
C MET A 54 24.18 -11.55 -14.81
N ASP A 55 23.48 -12.22 -15.73
CA ASP A 55 23.98 -13.41 -16.40
C ASP A 55 25.32 -13.12 -17.15
N PRO A 56 25.46 -12.03 -17.94
CA PRO A 56 26.73 -11.71 -18.61
C PRO A 56 27.87 -11.28 -17.67
N LEU A 57 27.54 -10.86 -16.44
CA LEU A 57 28.52 -10.53 -15.41
C LEU A 57 28.94 -11.76 -14.61
N GLU A 58 28.07 -12.75 -14.46
CA GLU A 58 28.42 -14.04 -13.86
C GLU A 58 29.41 -14.80 -14.75
N ASP A 59 29.23 -14.74 -16.07
CA ASP A 59 30.13 -15.34 -17.07
C ASP A 59 31.32 -14.43 -17.46
N ALA A 60 31.48 -13.27 -16.81
CA ALA A 60 32.55 -12.32 -17.14
C ALA A 60 33.95 -12.87 -16.81
N ASN A 61 34.93 -12.42 -17.57
CA ASN A 61 36.33 -12.75 -17.31
C ASN A 61 36.86 -11.90 -16.16
N TYR A 62 37.07 -12.51 -15.00
CA TYR A 62 37.66 -11.87 -13.82
C TYR A 62 39.18 -12.09 -13.70
N ASP A 63 39.84 -12.74 -14.68
CA ASP A 63 41.29 -12.97 -14.67
C ASP A 63 42.04 -11.65 -14.95
N PRO A 64 42.76 -11.08 -13.96
CA PRO A 64 43.46 -9.81 -14.12
C PRO A 64 44.55 -9.85 -15.18
N GLU A 65 45.21 -10.99 -15.41
CA GLU A 65 46.30 -11.10 -16.37
C GLU A 65 45.77 -11.14 -17.80
N ASN A 66 44.65 -11.84 -18.03
CA ASN A 66 43.97 -11.85 -19.32
C ASN A 66 43.40 -10.45 -19.67
N ILE A 67 42.82 -9.74 -18.70
CA ILE A 67 42.32 -8.37 -18.92
C ILE A 67 43.48 -7.41 -19.24
N LYS A 68 44.61 -7.48 -18.53
CA LYS A 68 45.80 -6.66 -18.83
C LYS A 68 46.39 -6.96 -20.20
N ALA A 69 46.28 -8.20 -20.66
CA ALA A 69 46.70 -8.63 -22.00
C ALA A 69 45.73 -8.15 -23.12
N GLY A 70 44.66 -7.43 -22.78
CA GLY A 70 43.67 -6.91 -23.73
C GLY A 70 42.48 -7.83 -23.98
N GLY A 71 42.34 -8.91 -23.21
CA GLY A 71 41.14 -9.74 -23.20
C GLY A 71 39.92 -8.94 -22.73
N GLU A 72 38.77 -9.19 -23.34
CA GLU A 72 37.53 -8.50 -22.97
C GLU A 72 37.07 -8.93 -21.56
N PHE A 73 36.60 -7.97 -20.76
CA PHE A 73 36.01 -8.25 -19.45
C PHE A 73 34.66 -8.96 -19.59
N THR A 74 33.85 -8.55 -20.56
CA THR A 74 32.55 -9.15 -20.87
C THR A 74 32.30 -9.06 -22.38
N GLY A 75 31.75 -10.12 -22.96
CA GLY A 75 31.54 -10.22 -24.41
C GLY A 75 30.40 -9.34 -24.96
N ASP A 76 29.56 -8.75 -24.10
CA ASP A 76 28.46 -7.89 -24.57
C ASP A 76 28.11 -6.75 -23.60
N ALA A 77 29.07 -5.82 -23.43
CA ALA A 77 28.85 -4.61 -22.64
C ALA A 77 27.65 -3.77 -23.14
N LEU A 78 27.34 -3.82 -24.44
CA LEU A 78 26.21 -3.11 -25.03
C LEU A 78 24.87 -3.72 -24.59
N ALA A 79 24.76 -5.05 -24.52
CA ALA A 79 23.58 -5.72 -23.98
C ALA A 79 23.38 -5.40 -22.50
N ILE A 80 24.44 -5.43 -21.69
CA ILE A 80 24.35 -5.04 -20.26
C ILE A 80 23.79 -3.63 -20.11
N TYR A 81 24.31 -2.68 -20.90
CA TYR A 81 23.82 -1.29 -20.87
C TYR A 81 22.34 -1.16 -21.30
N ARG A 82 21.93 -1.89 -22.35
CA ARG A 82 20.53 -1.91 -22.82
C ARG A 82 19.61 -2.49 -21.74
N SER A 83 19.95 -3.65 -21.18
CA SER A 83 19.22 -4.30 -20.10
C SER A 83 19.07 -3.39 -18.88
N TYR A 84 20.14 -2.68 -18.48
CA TYR A 84 20.08 -1.70 -17.40
C TYR A 84 19.13 -0.54 -17.71
N LYS A 85 19.19 0.02 -18.94
CA LYS A 85 18.32 1.11 -19.37
C LYS A 85 16.84 0.68 -19.41
N ASP A 86 16.58 -0.54 -19.86
CA ASP A 86 15.23 -1.11 -19.91
C ASP A 86 14.70 -1.38 -18.51
N MET A 87 15.52 -1.94 -17.60
CA MET A 87 15.18 -2.11 -16.19
C MET A 87 14.77 -0.77 -15.56
N ARG A 88 15.59 0.28 -15.75
CA ARG A 88 15.29 1.63 -15.24
C ARG A 88 13.98 2.18 -15.81
N THR A 89 13.77 2.01 -17.12
CA THR A 89 12.56 2.49 -17.80
C THR A 89 11.32 1.75 -17.29
N ASN A 90 11.41 0.44 -17.09
CA ASN A 90 10.34 -0.38 -16.53
C ASN A 90 9.99 0.02 -15.09
N VAL A 91 10.99 0.31 -14.24
CA VAL A 91 10.76 0.85 -12.88
C VAL A 91 10.02 2.18 -12.93
N LEU A 92 10.46 3.11 -13.78
CA LEU A 92 9.81 4.43 -13.90
C LEU A 92 8.37 4.31 -14.41
N ASN A 93 8.14 3.46 -15.42
CA ASN A 93 6.82 3.19 -15.95
C ASN A 93 5.91 2.54 -14.90
N MET A 94 6.42 1.58 -14.12
CA MET A 94 5.68 0.98 -13.01
C MET A 94 5.21 2.04 -12.02
N VAL A 95 6.12 2.92 -11.58
CA VAL A 95 5.80 4.00 -10.64
C VAL A 95 4.78 4.97 -11.23
N ALA A 96 4.95 5.38 -12.49
CA ALA A 96 4.04 6.30 -13.16
C ALA A 96 2.62 5.70 -13.29
N TRP A 97 2.50 4.44 -13.73
CA TRP A 97 1.21 3.75 -13.84
C TRP A 97 0.55 3.54 -12.48
N MET A 98 1.30 3.08 -11.47
CA MET A 98 0.76 2.91 -10.13
C MET A 98 0.28 4.24 -9.52
N LEU A 99 1.02 5.32 -9.73
CA LEU A 99 0.62 6.66 -9.28
C LEU A 99 -0.63 7.14 -10.03
N GLY A 100 -0.70 6.96 -11.34
CA GLY A 100 -1.88 7.31 -12.14
C GLY A 100 -3.13 6.55 -11.72
N ILE A 101 -3.03 5.22 -11.55
CA ILE A 101 -4.10 4.35 -11.07
C ILE A 101 -4.55 4.78 -9.68
N PHE A 102 -3.59 4.99 -8.77
CA PHE A 102 -3.86 5.49 -7.42
C PHE A 102 -4.61 6.81 -7.47
N VAL A 103 -4.12 7.80 -8.20
CA VAL A 103 -4.71 9.14 -8.21
C VAL A 103 -6.12 9.14 -8.81
N ILE A 104 -6.33 8.42 -9.92
CA ILE A 104 -7.61 8.41 -10.64
C ILE A 104 -8.64 7.55 -9.90
N ILE A 105 -8.34 6.26 -9.70
CA ILE A 105 -9.33 5.31 -9.17
C ILE A 105 -9.57 5.54 -7.67
N ASN A 106 -8.52 5.79 -6.89
CA ASN A 106 -8.71 6.09 -5.47
C ASN A 106 -9.40 7.45 -5.27
N GLY A 107 -9.14 8.43 -6.15
CA GLY A 107 -9.88 9.70 -6.14
C GLY A 107 -11.38 9.51 -6.33
N LEU A 108 -11.77 8.67 -7.29
CA LEU A 108 -13.17 8.30 -7.50
C LEU A 108 -13.76 7.56 -6.29
N LEU A 109 -13.02 6.60 -5.72
CA LEU A 109 -13.44 5.90 -4.49
C LEU A 109 -13.75 6.89 -3.36
N TRP A 110 -12.88 7.86 -3.12
CA TRP A 110 -13.09 8.88 -2.09
C TRP A 110 -14.27 9.80 -2.39
N ALA A 111 -14.38 10.32 -3.62
CA ALA A 111 -15.46 11.21 -4.01
C ALA A 111 -16.85 10.52 -3.95
N ILE A 112 -16.96 9.26 -4.41
CA ILE A 112 -18.19 8.46 -4.30
C ILE A 112 -18.52 8.19 -2.82
N THR A 113 -17.52 7.90 -1.99
CA THR A 113 -17.74 7.69 -0.56
C THR A 113 -18.34 8.94 0.10
N HIS A 114 -17.83 10.13 -0.23
CA HIS A 114 -18.42 11.40 0.24
C HIS A 114 -19.84 11.64 -0.27
N ARG A 115 -20.13 11.24 -1.52
CA ARG A 115 -21.48 11.31 -2.10
C ARG A 115 -22.51 10.49 -1.31
N MET A 116 -22.09 9.44 -0.61
CA MET A 116 -22.98 8.68 0.29
C MET A 116 -23.45 9.52 1.50
N PHE A 117 -22.61 10.42 1.99
CA PHE A 117 -22.95 11.30 3.13
C PHE A 117 -23.75 12.52 2.70
N LYS A 118 -23.50 13.06 1.50
CA LYS A 118 -24.16 14.26 0.99
C LYS A 118 -24.28 14.21 -0.52
N LYS A 119 -25.49 14.44 -1.04
CA LYS A 119 -25.69 14.60 -2.49
C LYS A 119 -24.91 15.83 -2.96
N VAL A 120 -24.13 15.67 -4.02
CA VAL A 120 -23.28 16.71 -4.61
C VAL A 120 -23.60 16.85 -6.10
N ASN A 121 -23.55 18.09 -6.60
CA ASN A 121 -23.63 18.36 -8.04
C ASN A 121 -22.27 18.11 -8.72
N LEU A 122 -22.25 18.10 -10.05
CA LEU A 122 -21.04 17.79 -10.83
C LEU A 122 -19.87 18.73 -10.54
N LYS A 123 -20.14 20.04 -10.37
CA LYS A 123 -19.11 21.04 -10.01
C LYS A 123 -18.46 20.73 -8.65
N SER A 124 -19.27 20.36 -7.65
CA SER A 124 -18.76 20.00 -6.32
C SER A 124 -18.00 18.68 -6.36
N PHE A 125 -18.43 17.73 -7.19
CA PHE A 125 -17.73 16.46 -7.40
C PHE A 125 -16.35 16.68 -8.05
N GLY A 126 -16.26 17.53 -9.09
CA GLY A 126 -14.98 17.94 -9.68
C GLY A 126 -14.05 18.64 -8.67
N ASN A 127 -14.60 19.50 -7.82
CA ASN A 127 -13.83 20.15 -6.75
C ASN A 127 -13.30 19.14 -5.71
N GLN A 128 -14.08 18.09 -5.38
CA GLN A 128 -13.62 17.00 -4.51
C GLN A 128 -12.46 16.21 -5.14
N LEU A 129 -12.56 15.90 -6.43
CA LEU A 129 -11.48 15.22 -7.17
C LEU A 129 -10.23 16.08 -7.24
N LEU A 130 -10.37 17.39 -7.48
CA LEU A 130 -9.24 18.31 -7.49
C LEU A 130 -8.57 18.38 -6.10
N LYS A 131 -9.35 18.45 -5.02
CA LYS A 131 -8.81 18.41 -3.65
C LYS A 131 -8.09 17.10 -3.36
N PHE A 132 -8.63 15.98 -3.81
CA PHE A 132 -7.97 14.69 -3.71
C PHE A 132 -6.64 14.68 -4.47
N PHE A 133 -6.65 15.14 -5.73
CA PHE A 133 -5.46 15.20 -6.59
C PHE A 133 -4.35 16.05 -5.97
N VAL A 134 -4.67 17.29 -5.60
CA VAL A 134 -3.71 18.23 -5.01
C VAL A 134 -3.19 17.70 -3.68
N SER A 135 -4.07 17.18 -2.80
CA SER A 135 -3.61 16.61 -1.52
C SER A 135 -2.68 15.43 -1.74
N SER A 136 -3.01 14.55 -2.68
CA SER A 136 -2.16 13.40 -3.02
C SER A 136 -0.78 13.84 -3.52
N LEU A 137 -0.71 14.84 -4.40
CA LEU A 137 0.57 15.38 -4.88
C LEU A 137 1.39 16.03 -3.76
N VAL A 138 0.74 16.84 -2.90
CA VAL A 138 1.39 17.54 -1.79
C VAL A 138 2.06 16.57 -0.81
N PHE A 139 1.49 15.38 -0.60
CA PHE A 139 2.12 14.36 0.26
C PHE A 139 3.05 13.42 -0.50
N LEU A 140 2.66 12.92 -1.68
CA LEU A 140 3.41 11.89 -2.39
C LEU A 140 4.66 12.43 -3.08
N VAL A 141 4.61 13.62 -3.69
CA VAL A 141 5.77 14.16 -4.43
C VAL A 141 6.97 14.45 -3.50
N PRO A 142 6.81 15.18 -2.37
CA PRO A 142 7.92 15.38 -1.44
C PRO A 142 8.43 14.04 -0.87
N TYR A 143 7.52 13.11 -0.57
CA TYR A 143 7.91 11.79 -0.09
C TYR A 143 8.78 11.04 -1.12
N ILE A 144 8.39 11.04 -2.40
CA ILE A 144 9.16 10.39 -3.47
C ILE A 144 10.53 11.05 -3.63
N ILE A 145 10.61 12.38 -3.61
CA ILE A 145 11.87 13.12 -3.74
C ILE A 145 12.81 12.80 -2.57
N ILE A 146 12.32 12.83 -1.33
CA ILE A 146 13.09 12.52 -0.13
C ILE A 146 13.57 11.07 -0.18
N SER A 147 12.67 10.13 -0.49
CA SER A 147 12.99 8.70 -0.56
C SER A 147 14.03 8.40 -1.62
N TYR A 148 13.87 8.97 -2.82
CA TYR A 148 14.83 8.84 -3.91
C TYR A 148 16.20 9.41 -3.53
N SER A 149 16.23 10.62 -2.94
CA SER A 149 17.47 11.28 -2.56
C SER A 149 18.22 10.51 -1.48
N LEU A 150 17.50 10.00 -0.48
CA LEU A 150 18.07 9.17 0.59
C LEU A 150 18.64 7.87 0.02
N LEU A 151 17.86 7.11 -0.75
CA LEU A 151 18.30 5.83 -1.29
C LEU A 151 19.48 6.00 -2.26
N LYS A 152 19.43 7.03 -3.12
CA LYS A 152 20.54 7.36 -4.01
C LYS A 152 21.80 7.76 -3.26
N GLY A 153 21.67 8.55 -2.18
CA GLY A 153 22.79 8.94 -1.34
C GLY A 153 23.48 7.74 -0.71
N LEU A 154 22.71 6.77 -0.21
CA LEU A 154 23.21 5.54 0.40
C LEU A 154 23.94 4.65 -0.60
N LEU A 155 23.39 4.51 -1.81
CA LEU A 155 24.02 3.73 -2.88
C LEU A 155 25.35 4.34 -3.36
N LYS A 156 25.55 5.65 -3.22
CA LYS A 156 26.80 6.32 -3.59
C LYS A 156 27.88 6.28 -2.52
N ALA A 157 27.49 6.01 -1.27
CA ALA A 157 28.38 6.03 -0.12
C ALA A 157 28.99 4.66 0.20
N ASP A 158 28.85 3.67 -0.70
CA ASP A 158 29.28 2.27 -0.53
C ASP A 158 28.92 1.69 0.85
N MET A 159 27.73 2.04 1.32
CA MET A 159 27.22 1.68 2.64
C MET A 159 26.96 0.17 2.72
N ALA A 160 27.22 -0.42 3.89
CA ALA A 160 26.87 -1.82 4.17
C ALA A 160 25.37 -2.10 3.92
N ILE A 161 25.06 -3.33 3.49
CA ILE A 161 23.69 -3.78 3.15
C ILE A 161 22.70 -3.54 4.30
N GLU A 162 23.15 -3.70 5.55
CA GLU A 162 22.35 -3.49 6.76
C GLU A 162 21.87 -2.04 6.90
N ALA A 163 22.71 -1.07 6.51
CA ALA A 163 22.37 0.34 6.54
C ALA A 163 21.35 0.69 5.44
N VAL A 164 21.49 0.10 4.26
CA VAL A 164 20.49 0.22 3.16
C VAL A 164 19.14 -0.35 3.60
N SER A 165 19.13 -1.55 4.19
CA SER A 165 17.92 -2.18 4.73
C SER A 165 17.25 -1.32 5.80
N SER A 166 18.03 -0.77 6.73
CA SER A 166 17.54 0.15 7.76
C SER A 166 16.93 1.42 7.17
N ALA A 167 17.56 2.01 6.16
CA ALA A 167 17.04 3.19 5.48
C ALA A 167 15.73 2.90 4.72
N VAL A 168 15.61 1.74 4.05
CA VAL A 168 14.36 1.31 3.41
C VAL A 168 13.23 1.20 4.45
N ARG A 169 13.53 0.70 5.66
CA ARG A 169 12.55 0.67 6.76
C ARG A 169 12.14 2.09 7.20
N ILE A 170 13.09 3.00 7.37
CA ILE A 170 12.82 4.42 7.71
C ILE A 170 11.95 5.08 6.64
N VAL A 171 12.26 4.87 5.37
CA VAL A 171 11.47 5.35 4.22
C VAL A 171 10.05 4.80 4.28
N THR A 172 9.90 3.53 4.64
CA THR A 172 8.59 2.88 4.78
C THR A 172 7.80 3.45 5.98
N TYR A 173 8.42 3.67 7.13
CA TYR A 173 7.74 4.26 8.29
C TYR A 173 7.33 5.71 8.05
N THR A 174 8.22 6.47 7.40
CA THR A 174 7.93 7.85 6.99
C THR A 174 6.74 7.89 6.03
N PHE A 175 6.63 6.93 5.11
CA PHE A 175 5.45 6.82 4.23
C PHE A 175 4.15 6.70 5.02
N MET A 176 4.13 5.89 6.08
CA MET A 176 2.91 5.70 6.89
C MET A 176 2.47 7.01 7.54
N ALA A 177 3.43 7.82 8.00
CA ALA A 177 3.13 9.14 8.56
C ALA A 177 2.54 10.08 7.49
N PHE A 178 3.13 10.15 6.30
CA PHE A 178 2.60 10.93 5.18
C PHE A 178 1.21 10.44 4.75
N TYR A 179 1.03 9.13 4.65
CA TYR A 179 -0.23 8.49 4.28
C TYR A 179 -1.33 8.79 5.30
N TYR A 180 -1.01 8.77 6.60
CA TYR A 180 -1.93 9.19 7.66
C TYR A 180 -2.43 10.63 7.44
N PHE A 181 -1.51 11.59 7.29
CA PHE A 181 -1.89 13.00 7.11
C PHE A 181 -2.71 13.21 5.84
N MET A 182 -2.35 12.51 4.77
CA MET A 182 -3.11 12.51 3.52
C MET A 182 -4.53 12.03 3.75
N ILE A 183 -4.74 10.87 4.38
CA ILE A 183 -6.09 10.35 4.59
C ILE A 183 -6.93 11.27 5.50
N VAL A 184 -6.34 11.84 6.55
CA VAL A 184 -7.07 12.82 7.37
C VAL A 184 -7.52 14.00 6.50
N ALA A 185 -6.69 14.48 5.56
CA ALA A 185 -7.11 15.49 4.59
C ALA A 185 -8.27 14.98 3.72
N LEU A 186 -8.16 13.75 3.20
CA LEU A 186 -9.17 13.13 2.34
C LEU A 186 -10.55 12.98 3.01
N ALA A 187 -10.59 12.85 4.34
CA ALA A 187 -11.83 12.81 5.10
C ALA A 187 -12.64 14.12 5.07
N PHE A 188 -12.05 15.22 4.60
CA PHE A 188 -12.66 16.56 4.55
C PHE A 188 -12.72 17.17 3.14
N ILE A 189 -12.49 16.41 2.07
CA ILE A 189 -12.51 16.95 0.69
C ILE A 189 -13.87 17.54 0.27
N ASP A 190 -14.96 17.20 0.98
CA ASP A 190 -16.29 17.73 0.73
C ASP A 190 -16.55 19.14 1.29
N VAL A 191 -15.61 19.70 2.07
CA VAL A 191 -15.66 21.08 2.52
C VAL A 191 -15.72 22.03 1.31
N LYS A 192 -16.46 23.15 1.39
CA LYS A 192 -16.68 24.03 0.23
C LYS A 192 -15.39 24.71 -0.22
N SER A 193 -14.74 25.46 0.66
CA SER A 193 -13.56 26.27 0.33
C SER A 193 -12.24 25.55 0.60
N TRP A 194 -11.17 25.96 -0.08
CA TRP A 194 -9.80 25.47 0.20
C TRP A 194 -9.27 25.95 1.55
N LYS A 195 -9.56 27.20 1.92
CA LYS A 195 -9.18 27.77 3.21
C LYS A 195 -9.76 26.97 4.38
N GLU A 196 -11.05 26.64 4.30
CA GLU A 196 -11.72 25.83 5.32
C GLU A 196 -11.22 24.38 5.31
N PHE A 197 -10.96 23.81 4.13
CA PHE A 197 -10.38 22.47 4.00
C PHE A 197 -9.04 22.35 4.76
N VAL A 198 -8.11 23.27 4.51
CA VAL A 198 -6.81 23.29 5.21
C VAL A 198 -7.00 23.53 6.72
N LYS A 199 -7.88 24.46 7.10
CA LYS A 199 -8.16 24.78 8.51
C LYS A 199 -8.67 23.55 9.27
N VAL A 200 -9.63 22.81 8.70
CA VAL A 200 -10.20 21.60 9.32
C VAL A 200 -9.18 20.48 9.34
N TRP A 201 -8.44 20.27 8.25
CA TRP A 201 -7.37 19.29 8.19
C TRP A 201 -6.31 19.54 9.27
N VAL A 202 -5.81 20.76 9.43
CA VAL A 202 -4.84 21.11 10.49
C VAL A 202 -5.46 20.93 11.90
N LYS A 203 -6.72 21.34 12.09
CA LYS A 203 -7.41 21.15 13.38
C LYS A 203 -7.52 19.67 13.75
N VAL A 204 -7.85 18.80 12.80
CA VAL A 204 -8.11 17.38 13.10
C VAL A 204 -6.83 16.56 13.06
N GLY A 205 -6.03 16.69 11.99
CA GLY A 205 -4.81 15.90 11.77
C GLY A 205 -3.62 16.31 12.62
N ILE A 206 -3.51 17.59 13.01
CA ILE A 206 -2.40 18.08 13.83
C ILE A 206 -2.89 18.34 15.26
N LYS A 207 -3.86 19.24 15.46
CA LYS A 207 -4.28 19.62 16.82
C LYS A 207 -5.02 18.51 17.57
N ASN A 208 -5.74 17.62 16.87
CA ASN A 208 -6.42 16.47 17.45
C ASN A 208 -5.79 15.13 17.02
N PHE A 209 -4.47 15.15 16.74
CA PHE A 209 -3.73 13.98 16.28
C PHE A 209 -3.99 12.70 17.11
N PRO A 210 -3.96 12.69 18.46
CA PRO A 210 -4.17 11.46 19.22
C PRO A 210 -5.55 10.83 18.96
N LYS A 211 -6.58 11.66 18.81
CA LYS A 211 -7.95 11.19 18.51
C LYS A 211 -8.02 10.64 17.10
N ALA A 212 -7.48 11.34 16.12
CA ALA A 212 -7.47 10.91 14.73
C ALA A 212 -6.61 9.63 14.53
N LEU A 213 -5.47 9.52 15.22
CA LEU A 213 -4.58 8.36 15.20
C LEU A 213 -5.27 7.10 15.76
N MET A 214 -6.08 7.23 16.81
CA MET A 214 -6.84 6.11 17.37
C MET A 214 -7.70 5.43 16.29
N PHE A 215 -8.37 6.20 15.42
CA PHE A 215 -9.14 5.62 14.31
C PHE A 215 -8.23 4.96 13.27
N PHE A 216 -7.05 5.53 13.04
CA PHE A 216 -6.06 4.99 12.11
C PHE A 216 -5.55 3.61 12.54
N LEU A 217 -5.30 3.43 13.84
CA LEU A 217 -4.75 2.19 14.41
C LEU A 217 -5.81 1.12 14.73
N PHE A 218 -7.06 1.52 14.98
CA PHE A 218 -8.14 0.61 15.41
C PHE A 218 -8.50 -0.47 14.38
N TRP A 219 -8.62 -0.10 13.10
CA TRP A 219 -9.00 -1.03 12.03
C TRP A 219 -7.92 -2.06 11.69
N PRO A 220 -6.65 -1.64 11.56
CA PRO A 220 -5.53 -2.56 11.44
C PRO A 220 -5.49 -3.55 12.63
N PHE A 221 -5.73 -3.10 13.86
CA PHE A 221 -5.79 -3.97 15.03
C PHE A 221 -6.88 -5.05 14.94
N ILE A 222 -8.10 -4.70 14.53
CA ILE A 222 -9.20 -5.68 14.34
C ILE A 222 -8.81 -6.74 13.30
N LEU A 223 -8.19 -6.32 12.20
CA LEU A 223 -7.75 -7.23 11.14
C LEU A 223 -6.66 -8.19 11.63
N ILE A 224 -5.73 -7.74 12.48
CA ILE A 224 -4.75 -8.62 13.15
C ILE A 224 -5.45 -9.66 14.00
N VAL A 225 -6.37 -9.24 14.87
CA VAL A 225 -7.05 -10.15 15.78
C VAL A 225 -7.81 -11.22 15.01
N LEU A 226 -8.48 -10.83 13.92
CA LEU A 226 -9.19 -11.77 13.04
C LEU A 226 -8.23 -12.74 12.33
N LEU A 227 -7.08 -12.25 11.84
CA LEU A 227 -6.06 -13.08 11.21
C LEU A 227 -5.44 -14.08 12.20
N ILE A 228 -5.08 -13.61 13.41
CA ILE A 228 -4.53 -14.48 14.46
C ILE A 228 -5.57 -15.52 14.86
N ALA A 229 -6.84 -15.14 15.02
CA ALA A 229 -7.91 -16.07 15.37
C ALA A 229 -8.13 -17.16 14.30
N THR A 230 -8.08 -16.80 13.01
CA THR A 230 -8.22 -17.77 11.91
C THR A 230 -7.00 -18.67 11.79
N LEU A 231 -5.79 -18.12 11.91
CA LEU A 231 -4.54 -18.88 11.95
C LEU A 231 -4.52 -19.83 13.14
N TYR A 232 -4.89 -19.37 14.34
CA TYR A 232 -4.96 -20.20 15.55
C TYR A 232 -5.94 -21.35 15.36
N LYS A 233 -7.14 -21.10 14.81
CA LYS A 233 -8.12 -22.15 14.52
C LYS A 233 -7.60 -23.18 13.51
N HIS A 234 -6.79 -22.76 12.54
CA HIS A 234 -6.21 -23.65 11.53
C HIS A 234 -5.01 -24.46 12.07
N ILE A 235 -4.13 -23.80 12.84
CA ILE A 235 -2.95 -24.40 13.49
C ILE A 235 -3.37 -25.36 14.61
N ALA A 236 -4.34 -24.98 15.45
CA ALA A 236 -4.85 -25.83 16.53
C ALA A 236 -5.57 -27.10 16.02
N LYS A 237 -5.96 -27.14 14.73
CA LYS A 237 -6.51 -28.33 14.08
C LYS A 237 -5.42 -29.27 13.53
N LYS A 238 -4.13 -28.87 13.55
CA LYS A 238 -3.01 -29.58 12.92
C LYS A 238 -1.73 -29.52 13.80
N THR A 239 -1.83 -30.12 14.99
CA THR A 239 -0.75 -30.62 15.87
C THR A 239 0.31 -29.64 16.42
N GLU A 240 0.50 -29.68 17.74
CA GLU A 240 1.44 -28.88 18.55
C GLU A 240 2.94 -29.14 18.24
N SER A 241 3.76 -28.13 18.51
CA SER A 241 5.24 -28.04 18.42
C SER A 241 5.87 -27.48 17.14
N LYS A 242 5.45 -27.83 15.91
CA LYS A 242 6.14 -27.32 14.69
C LYS A 242 5.83 -25.84 14.38
N TYR A 243 4.69 -25.33 14.83
CA TYR A 243 4.19 -23.99 14.51
C TYR A 243 4.50 -22.93 15.58
N GLN A 244 5.11 -23.30 16.70
CA GLN A 244 5.53 -22.35 17.74
C GLN A 244 6.58 -21.35 17.21
N LYS A 245 7.43 -21.79 16.27
CA LYS A 245 8.37 -20.90 15.55
C LYS A 245 7.65 -19.89 14.65
N VAL A 246 6.55 -20.28 14.01
CA VAL A 246 5.73 -19.38 13.17
C VAL A 246 4.95 -18.40 14.05
N TYR A 247 4.35 -18.85 15.15
CA TYR A 247 3.72 -17.99 16.14
C TYR A 247 4.70 -16.96 16.73
N ASN A 248 5.90 -17.40 17.11
CA ASN A 248 6.95 -16.51 17.63
C ASN A 248 7.51 -15.57 16.55
N PHE A 249 7.60 -15.99 15.28
CA PHE A 249 7.95 -15.12 14.15
C PHE A 249 6.87 -14.08 13.87
N LEU A 250 5.60 -14.44 13.97
CA LEU A 250 4.48 -13.51 13.82
C LEU A 250 4.42 -12.51 15.00
N ILE A 251 4.71 -12.96 16.22
CA ILE A 251 4.88 -12.06 17.39
C ILE A 251 6.10 -11.15 17.26
N SER A 252 7.22 -11.63 16.70
CA SER A 252 8.37 -10.75 16.44
C SER A 252 8.10 -9.72 15.34
N LEU A 253 7.25 -10.06 14.36
CA LEU A 253 6.71 -9.13 13.36
C LEU A 253 5.73 -8.11 13.97
N ILE A 254 4.95 -8.49 14.99
CA ILE A 254 4.08 -7.58 15.77
C ILE A 254 4.90 -6.55 16.56
N ASN A 255 6.14 -6.87 16.94
CA ASN A 255 7.07 -5.94 17.59
C ASN A 255 7.75 -4.96 16.63
N THR A 256 7.47 -5.03 15.31
CA THR A 256 7.90 -4.02 14.33
C THR A 256 6.77 -3.04 13.98
N PRO A 257 6.98 -1.71 13.97
CA PRO A 257 5.92 -0.69 13.85
C PRO A 257 5.25 -0.58 12.47
N SER A 258 5.47 -1.53 11.57
CA SER A 258 4.91 -1.51 10.22
C SER A 258 3.43 -1.87 10.19
N THR A 259 2.73 -1.84 11.32
CA THR A 259 1.49 -2.59 11.57
C THR A 259 0.48 -2.40 10.44
N VAL A 260 0.20 -1.20 9.95
CA VAL A 260 -0.84 -1.00 8.91
C VAL A 260 -0.45 -1.51 7.51
N LEU A 261 0.79 -1.29 7.07
CA LEU A 261 1.28 -1.81 5.79
C LEU A 261 1.64 -3.29 5.90
N LEU A 262 2.23 -3.74 7.02
CA LEU A 262 2.45 -5.14 7.35
C LEU A 262 1.15 -5.89 7.54
N ILE A 263 0.03 -5.25 7.92
CA ILE A 263 -1.28 -5.91 7.99
C ILE A 263 -1.85 -6.09 6.59
N ASN A 264 -1.80 -5.05 5.75
CA ASN A 264 -2.24 -5.22 4.36
C ASN A 264 -1.31 -6.19 3.62
N LEU A 265 0.01 -6.12 3.85
CA LEU A 265 0.99 -7.07 3.37
C LEU A 265 0.86 -8.42 4.05
N MET A 266 0.45 -8.56 5.32
CA MET A 266 0.23 -9.84 6.01
C MET A 266 -1.07 -10.46 5.58
N LEU A 267 -2.12 -9.67 5.29
CA LEU A 267 -3.34 -10.19 4.70
C LEU A 267 -3.04 -10.64 3.28
N PHE A 268 -2.34 -9.82 2.50
CA PHE A 268 -1.91 -10.17 1.15
C PHE A 268 -0.91 -11.35 1.13
N SER A 269 0.06 -11.38 2.03
CA SER A 269 1.07 -12.45 2.15
C SER A 269 0.56 -13.66 2.90
N ALA A 270 -0.42 -13.56 3.80
CA ALA A 270 -1.16 -14.71 4.32
C ALA A 270 -2.04 -15.29 3.22
N SER A 271 -2.72 -14.45 2.43
CA SER A 271 -3.43 -14.91 1.23
C SER A 271 -2.48 -15.60 0.23
N ILE A 272 -1.28 -15.05 -0.01
CA ILE A 272 -0.22 -15.65 -0.86
C ILE A 272 0.43 -16.88 -0.21
N TYR A 273 0.57 -16.91 1.12
CA TYR A 273 1.13 -18.04 1.86
C TYR A 273 0.17 -19.22 1.88
N PHE A 274 -1.13 -18.97 2.11
CA PHE A 274 -2.21 -19.95 1.94
C PHE A 274 -2.25 -20.48 0.49
N LEU A 275 -2.13 -19.58 -0.50
CA LEU A 275 -1.93 -19.88 -1.92
C LEU A 275 -0.73 -20.82 -2.18
N SER A 276 0.37 -20.67 -1.44
CA SER A 276 1.63 -21.39 -1.71
C SER A 276 1.76 -22.76 -1.03
N ILE A 277 0.98 -23.05 0.01
CA ILE A 277 1.18 -24.23 0.88
C ILE A 277 0.09 -25.28 0.72
N ASN A 278 -1.10 -24.91 0.26
CA ASN A 278 -2.15 -25.87 -0.04
C ASN A 278 -2.90 -25.33 -1.26
N VAL A 279 -2.67 -25.94 -2.42
CA VAL A 279 -3.52 -25.76 -3.60
C VAL A 279 -4.45 -26.96 -3.65
N ASP A 280 -5.35 -27.03 -2.67
CA ASP A 280 -6.49 -27.93 -2.69
C ASP A 280 -7.77 -27.11 -2.95
N GLU A 281 -8.82 -27.69 -3.53
CA GLU A 281 -10.02 -26.95 -3.95
C GLU A 281 -10.66 -26.15 -2.80
N THR A 282 -10.54 -26.67 -1.57
CA THR A 282 -11.03 -26.02 -0.34
C THR A 282 -10.33 -24.71 0.00
N THR A 283 -9.04 -24.56 -0.29
CA THR A 283 -8.30 -23.33 0.03
C THR A 283 -8.52 -22.24 -1.01
N PHE A 284 -8.74 -22.60 -2.28
CA PHE A 284 -9.12 -21.64 -3.31
C PHE A 284 -10.43 -20.90 -2.99
N GLY A 285 -11.46 -21.63 -2.53
CA GLY A 285 -12.72 -21.03 -2.09
C GLY A 285 -12.54 -20.06 -0.92
N LEU A 286 -11.72 -20.43 0.07
CA LEU A 286 -11.39 -19.55 1.21
C LEU A 286 -10.64 -18.29 0.78
N MET A 287 -9.73 -18.40 -0.19
CA MET A 287 -8.98 -17.25 -0.71
C MET A 287 -9.87 -16.21 -1.38
N ILE A 288 -10.82 -16.64 -2.21
CA ILE A 288 -11.80 -15.73 -2.82
C ILE A 288 -12.62 -15.06 -1.72
N LEU A 289 -13.10 -15.83 -0.73
CA LEU A 289 -13.87 -15.31 0.39
C LEU A 289 -13.08 -14.25 1.18
N PHE A 290 -11.82 -14.52 1.55
CA PHE A 290 -10.98 -13.57 2.27
C PHE A 290 -10.68 -12.32 1.45
N SER A 291 -10.47 -12.45 0.14
CA SER A 291 -10.26 -11.31 -0.76
C SER A 291 -11.50 -10.41 -0.82
N VAL A 292 -12.69 -11.02 -0.89
CA VAL A 292 -13.97 -10.28 -0.85
C VAL A 292 -14.18 -9.60 0.51
N ILE A 293 -13.90 -10.30 1.62
CA ILE A 293 -13.98 -9.72 2.97
C ILE A 293 -13.02 -8.54 3.11
N LEU A 294 -11.78 -8.68 2.62
CA LEU A 294 -10.79 -7.60 2.65
C LEU A 294 -11.29 -6.36 1.91
N VAL A 295 -11.83 -6.54 0.69
CA VAL A 295 -12.43 -5.45 -0.09
C VAL A 295 -13.53 -4.75 0.71
N ILE A 296 -14.45 -5.52 1.30
CA ILE A 296 -15.54 -4.98 2.10
C ILE A 296 -15.00 -4.21 3.30
N VAL A 297 -14.04 -4.76 4.04
CA VAL A 297 -13.43 -4.09 5.21
C VAL A 297 -12.75 -2.79 4.82
N VAL A 298 -12.03 -2.74 3.70
CA VAL A 298 -11.39 -1.51 3.20
C VAL A 298 -12.43 -0.43 2.89
N VAL A 299 -13.53 -0.79 2.22
CA VAL A 299 -14.62 0.14 1.93
C VAL A 299 -15.31 0.62 3.22
N LEU A 300 -15.61 -0.30 4.14
CA LEU A 300 -16.21 0.03 5.44
C LEU A 300 -15.32 0.94 6.27
N THR A 301 -14.01 0.68 6.30
CA THR A 301 -13.02 1.49 7.02
C THR A 301 -13.01 2.91 6.49
N ARG A 302 -13.05 3.10 5.16
CA ARG A 302 -13.11 4.43 4.54
C ARG A 302 -14.36 5.21 4.97
N ILE A 303 -15.54 4.58 4.89
CA ILE A 303 -16.80 5.21 5.32
C ILE A 303 -16.75 5.55 6.81
N PHE A 304 -16.26 4.61 7.62
CA PHE A 304 -16.14 4.77 9.06
C PHE A 304 -15.21 5.90 9.48
N TRP A 305 -14.07 6.05 8.81
CA TRP A 305 -13.15 7.16 9.05
C TRP A 305 -13.79 8.51 8.74
N ILE A 306 -14.44 8.66 7.58
CA ILE A 306 -15.15 9.90 7.25
C ILE A 306 -16.21 10.20 8.32
N ALA A 307 -17.00 9.19 8.70
CA ALA A 307 -18.04 9.34 9.71
C ALA A 307 -17.49 9.75 11.08
N SER A 308 -16.34 9.21 11.48
CA SER A 308 -15.76 9.44 12.80
C SER A 308 -14.96 10.72 12.89
N LEU A 309 -14.15 11.04 11.88
CA LEU A 309 -13.33 12.25 11.84
C LEU A 309 -14.19 13.52 11.76
N LYS A 310 -15.37 13.45 11.12
CA LYS A 310 -16.34 14.55 11.08
C LYS A 310 -16.99 14.87 12.43
N GLU A 311 -16.81 14.03 13.45
CA GLU A 311 -17.32 14.29 14.80
C GLU A 311 -16.28 14.98 15.70
N ILE A 312 -15.03 15.16 15.24
CA ILE A 312 -13.92 15.81 15.99
C ILE A 312 -13.90 17.33 15.74
#